data_AF-H1Y9H1-F1
#
_entry.id   AF-H1Y9H1-F1
#
_cell.length_a   1.000
_cell.length_b   1.000
_cell.length_c   1.000
_cell.angle_alpha   90.00
_cell.angle_beta   90.00
_cell.angle_gamma   90.00
#
_symmetry.space_group_name_H-M   'P 1'
#
loop_
_entity.id
_entity.type
_entity.pdbx_description
1 polymer ?
#
loop_
_entity_poly.entity_id
_entity_poly.type
_entity_poly.pdbx_seq_one_letter_code
_entity_poly.pdbx_strand_id
1 'polypeptide(L)'
;MKPILLAAFIFFVPNNLLGQNLTSKGIEADLLQSFKKIAYWAEKRYSNYDEQSDNKLRQANDVFGKKLNEYAKKYPATINEPFLSLCKENLGIETSKDSLFRIYSWDTQTGGTMHFFANVLQYKTGKETNAVLDTARGDGDNRPNYNKIYTLKANGKTYYLAVSLSIGSSRDCGQTIQVFEIANGKLDDKVKLIKTNSGMHSQLNIAYDFGSVIDWKVRPTINFDEATQTILLPLVDGKGAVTHKLISYKFTGKYFEKVR
;
A
#
# COMPACT_ATOMS: atom_id res chain seq x y z
N MET A 1 43.23 27.88 64.78
CA MET A 1 43.17 27.09 63.53
C MET A 1 41.70 26.98 63.12
N LYS A 2 41.32 27.57 61.99
CA LYS A 2 39.95 27.57 61.46
C LYS A 2 39.81 26.46 60.41
N PRO A 3 38.73 25.66 60.39
CA PRO A 3 38.53 24.66 59.35
C PRO A 3 38.08 25.33 58.04
N ILE A 4 38.68 24.89 56.94
CA ILE A 4 38.35 25.28 55.57
C ILE A 4 37.11 24.48 55.16
N LEU A 5 36.00 25.16 54.85
CA LEU A 5 34.84 24.54 54.19
C LEU A 5 35.20 24.21 52.75
N LEU A 6 35.19 22.92 52.40
CA LEU A 6 35.29 22.44 51.03
C LEU A 6 33.88 22.50 50.41
N ALA A 7 33.63 23.48 49.53
CA ALA A 7 32.39 23.54 48.76
C ALA A 7 32.45 22.53 47.61
N ALA A 8 31.65 21.46 47.69
CA ALA A 8 31.44 20.53 46.59
C ALA A 8 30.45 21.15 45.58
N PHE A 9 30.96 21.60 44.43
CA PHE A 9 30.13 21.96 43.28
C PHE A 9 29.64 20.68 42.60
N ILE A 10 28.40 20.29 42.88
CA ILE A 10 27.70 19.25 42.11
C ILE A 10 27.23 19.91 40.81
N PHE A 11 27.92 19.63 39.71
CA PHE A 11 27.40 19.90 38.37
C PHE A 11 26.18 18.99 38.14
N PHE A 12 24.99 19.54 38.33
CA PHE A 12 23.79 18.99 37.71
C PHE A 12 23.96 19.09 36.20
N VAL A 13 24.34 17.99 35.55
CA VAL A 13 24.15 17.84 34.11
C VAL A 13 22.64 17.72 33.91
N PRO A 14 21.96 18.68 33.28
CA PRO A 14 20.57 18.48 32.92
C PRO A 14 20.55 17.31 31.93
N ASN A 15 19.88 16.23 32.30
CA ASN A 15 19.38 15.24 31.35
C ASN A 15 18.36 15.96 30.47
N ASN A 16 18.85 16.70 29.48
CA ASN A 16 18.09 16.98 28.28
C ASN A 16 17.87 15.62 27.63
N LEU A 17 16.78 14.96 28.03
CA LEU A 17 16.06 14.01 27.20
C LEU A 17 15.69 14.75 25.92
N LEU A 18 16.65 14.82 25.00
CA LEU A 18 16.42 15.15 23.63
C LEU A 18 15.31 14.19 23.19
N GLY A 19 14.13 14.73 22.87
CA GLY A 19 13.17 14.03 22.03
C GLY A 19 13.91 13.69 20.74
N GLN A 20 14.50 12.50 20.67
CA GLN A 20 15.22 12.06 19.49
C GLN A 20 14.15 11.87 18.41
N ASN A 21 14.11 12.81 17.48
CA ASN A 21 13.49 12.56 16.19
C ASN A 21 14.21 11.33 15.62
N LEU A 22 13.52 10.19 15.61
CA LEU A 22 14.04 8.96 15.03
C LEU A 22 14.46 9.29 13.60
N THR A 23 15.72 9.02 13.26
CA THR A 23 16.20 9.27 11.90
C THR A 23 15.51 8.30 10.93
N SER A 24 15.40 8.67 9.65
CA SER A 24 14.82 7.80 8.62
C SER A 24 15.49 6.43 8.56
N LYS A 25 16.81 6.37 8.80
CA LYS A 25 17.56 5.11 8.92
C LYS A 25 17.14 4.27 10.13
N GLY A 26 16.90 4.91 11.28
CA GLY A 26 16.40 4.22 12.47
C GLY A 26 14.98 3.67 12.27
N ILE A 27 14.12 4.45 11.61
CA ILE A 27 12.76 4.04 11.24
C ILE A 27 12.82 2.81 10.32
N GLU A 28 13.63 2.86 9.26
CA GLU A 28 13.76 1.76 8.31
C GLU A 28 14.31 0.49 8.97
N ALA A 29 15.34 0.61 9.81
CA ALA A 29 15.93 -0.54 10.49
C ALA A 29 14.94 -1.25 11.43
N ASP A 30 14.16 -0.49 12.20
CA ASP A 30 13.15 -1.06 13.11
C ASP A 30 11.96 -1.69 12.35
N LEU A 31 11.51 -1.05 11.27
CA LEU A 31 10.50 -1.63 10.39
C LEU A 31 11.01 -2.91 9.73
N LEU A 32 12.25 -2.91 9.22
CA LEU A 32 12.87 -4.07 8.59
C LEU A 32 12.98 -5.26 9.55
N GLN A 33 13.40 -5.00 10.78
CA GLN A 33 13.46 -6.03 11.82
C GLN A 33 12.07 -6.62 12.09
N SER A 34 11.03 -5.79 12.12
CA SER A 34 9.65 -6.26 12.28
C SER A 34 9.16 -7.04 11.06
N PHE A 35 9.45 -6.57 9.85
CA PHE A 35 8.99 -7.16 8.60
C PHE A 35 9.59 -8.55 8.37
N LYS A 36 10.88 -8.72 8.67
CA LYS A 36 11.57 -10.02 8.57
C LYS A 36 10.96 -11.13 9.43
N LYS A 37 10.24 -10.77 10.51
CA LYS A 37 9.53 -11.75 11.33
C LYS A 37 8.39 -12.42 10.57
N ILE A 38 7.78 -11.75 9.59
CA ILE A 38 6.73 -12.34 8.74
C ILE A 38 7.32 -13.51 7.95
N ALA A 39 8.40 -13.28 7.20
CA ALA A 39 9.07 -14.32 6.43
C ALA A 39 9.56 -15.47 7.32
N TYR A 40 10.16 -15.15 8.47
CA TYR A 40 10.62 -16.15 9.44
C TYR A 40 9.49 -17.08 9.90
N TRP A 41 8.34 -16.53 10.31
CA TRP A 41 7.22 -17.34 10.80
C TRP A 41 6.47 -18.05 9.67
N ALA A 42 6.45 -17.48 8.47
CA ALA A 42 5.93 -18.15 7.28
C ALA A 42 6.74 -19.41 6.97
N GLU A 43 8.07 -19.33 6.96
CA GLU A 43 8.96 -20.48 6.74
C GLU A 43 8.74 -21.58 7.80
N LYS A 44 8.60 -21.21 9.07
CA LYS A 44 8.30 -22.16 10.15
C LYS A 44 6.97 -22.87 9.94
N ARG A 45 5.92 -22.12 9.59
CA ARG A 45 4.59 -22.66 9.27
C ARG A 45 4.64 -23.63 8.08
N TYR A 46 5.43 -23.35 7.03
CA TYR A 46 5.55 -24.23 5.87
C TYR A 46 6.39 -25.48 6.15
N SER A 47 7.40 -25.37 7.02
CA SER A 47 8.30 -26.48 7.34
C SER A 47 7.61 -27.57 8.17
N ASN A 48 6.81 -27.16 9.16
CA ASN A 48 5.97 -28.04 9.95
C ASN A 48 4.69 -27.27 10.24
N TYR A 49 3.56 -27.69 9.63
CA TYR A 49 2.31 -27.01 9.90
C TYR A 49 1.91 -27.20 11.36
N ASP A 50 2.09 -26.16 12.17
CA ASP A 50 1.68 -26.12 13.56
C ASP A 50 0.91 -24.81 13.84
N GLU A 51 -0.11 -24.91 14.69
CA GLU A 51 -1.01 -23.80 15.03
C GLU A 51 -0.27 -22.64 15.71
N GLN A 52 0.81 -22.92 16.43
CA GLN A 52 1.60 -21.91 17.11
C GLN A 52 2.32 -21.01 16.10
N SER A 53 2.92 -21.59 15.06
CA SER A 53 3.59 -20.89 13.96
C SER A 53 2.61 -20.03 13.16
N ASP A 54 1.38 -20.51 12.91
CA ASP A 54 0.33 -19.68 12.28
C ASP A 54 -0.04 -18.47 13.13
N ASN A 55 -0.29 -18.69 14.42
CA ASN A 55 -0.61 -17.61 15.35
C ASN A 55 0.54 -16.59 15.44
N LYS A 56 1.79 -17.04 15.40
CA LYS A 56 2.97 -16.15 15.40
C LYS A 56 3.12 -15.37 14.10
N LEU A 57 2.79 -15.96 12.96
CA LEU A 57 2.77 -15.26 11.68
C LEU A 57 1.72 -14.14 11.65
N ARG A 58 0.50 -14.42 12.13
CA ARG A 58 -0.56 -13.41 12.26
C ARG A 58 -0.13 -12.29 13.21
N GLN A 59 0.45 -12.64 14.36
CA GLN A 59 1.00 -11.66 15.30
C GLN A 59 2.09 -10.80 14.66
N ALA A 60 2.98 -11.37 13.86
CA ALA A 60 4.04 -10.64 13.18
C ALA A 60 3.49 -9.62 12.17
N ASN A 61 2.45 -10.01 11.41
CA ASN A 61 1.73 -9.11 10.52
C ASN A 61 1.09 -7.95 11.27
N ASP A 62 0.38 -8.22 12.36
CA ASP A 62 -0.26 -7.19 13.18
C ASP A 62 0.76 -6.20 13.75
N VAL A 63 1.88 -6.71 14.28
CA VAL A 63 2.95 -5.88 14.84
C VAL A 63 3.57 -5.00 13.77
N PHE A 64 3.88 -5.57 12.60
CA PHE A 64 4.45 -4.80 11.49
C PHE A 64 3.48 -3.73 10.99
N GLY A 65 2.22 -4.11 10.69
CA GLY A 65 1.22 -3.20 10.15
C GLY A 65 0.91 -2.03 11.09
N LYS A 66 0.77 -2.30 12.41
CA LYS A 66 0.57 -1.25 13.42
C LYS A 66 1.77 -0.31 13.49
N LYS A 67 2.99 -0.86 13.55
CA LYS A 67 4.22 -0.08 13.60
C LYS A 67 4.40 0.81 12.37
N LEU A 68 4.22 0.26 11.16
CA LEU A 68 4.30 1.01 9.91
C LEU A 68 3.27 2.15 9.87
N ASN A 69 2.03 1.86 10.23
CA ASN A 69 0.96 2.85 10.31
C ASN A 69 1.25 3.96 11.34
N GLU A 70 1.82 3.63 12.49
CA GLU A 70 2.24 4.61 13.50
C GLU A 70 3.37 5.51 12.98
N TYR A 71 4.39 4.93 12.35
CA TYR A 71 5.49 5.71 11.77
C TYR A 71 5.03 6.61 10.62
N ALA A 72 4.15 6.09 9.75
CA ALA A 72 3.56 6.85 8.67
C ALA A 72 2.72 8.04 9.16
N LYS A 73 2.10 7.96 10.35
CA LYS A 73 1.40 9.09 10.98
C LYS A 73 2.37 10.07 11.64
N LYS A 74 3.29 9.54 12.45
CA LYS A 74 4.14 10.34 13.34
C LYS A 74 5.24 11.09 12.60
N TYR A 75 5.75 10.55 11.50
CA TYR A 75 6.91 11.08 10.79
C TYR A 75 6.55 11.44 9.34
N PRO A 76 6.15 12.70 9.06
CA PRO A 76 5.75 13.12 7.71
C PRO A 76 6.79 12.89 6.61
N ALA A 77 8.08 12.85 6.96
CA ALA A 77 9.15 12.55 6.02
C ALA A 77 9.00 11.15 5.39
N THR A 78 8.41 10.19 6.10
CA THR A 78 8.23 8.81 5.64
C THR A 78 7.42 8.68 4.36
N ILE A 79 6.64 9.69 3.95
CA ILE A 79 5.93 9.67 2.66
C ILE A 79 6.87 9.81 1.44
N ASN A 80 8.11 10.21 1.65
CA ASN A 80 9.13 10.35 0.60
C ASN A 80 10.35 9.45 0.81
N GLU A 81 10.44 8.77 1.96
CA GLU A 81 11.56 7.88 2.23
C GLU A 81 11.57 6.70 1.25
N PRO A 82 12.71 6.34 0.65
CA PRO A 82 12.76 5.28 -0.35
C PRO A 82 12.66 3.89 0.27
N PHE A 83 13.05 3.74 1.55
CA PHE A 83 13.00 2.46 2.29
C PHE A 83 13.57 1.26 1.51
N LEU A 84 14.75 1.44 0.92
CA LEU A 84 15.34 0.49 -0.03
C LEU A 84 15.53 -0.92 0.55
N SER A 85 15.79 -1.04 1.85
CA SER A 85 15.95 -2.33 2.54
C SER A 85 14.63 -3.06 2.69
N LEU A 86 13.53 -2.34 2.94
CA LEU A 86 12.19 -2.93 2.96
C LEU A 86 11.76 -3.38 1.56
N CYS A 87 12.04 -2.57 0.53
CA CYS A 87 11.78 -2.95 -0.86
C CYS A 87 12.54 -4.22 -1.28
N LYS A 88 13.79 -4.38 -0.82
CA LYS A 88 14.59 -5.61 -1.06
C LYS A 88 13.96 -6.86 -0.43
N GLU A 89 13.21 -6.70 0.66
CA GLU A 89 12.46 -7.79 1.31
C GLU A 89 11.04 -7.95 0.72
N ASN A 90 10.73 -7.27 -0.38
CA ASN A 90 9.44 -7.29 -1.08
C ASN A 90 8.28 -6.55 -0.40
N LEU A 91 8.57 -5.51 0.39
CA LEU A 91 7.53 -4.51 0.70
C LEU A 91 7.28 -3.66 -0.56
N GLY A 92 6.06 -3.71 -1.09
CA GLY A 92 5.62 -2.80 -2.16
C GLY A 92 5.43 -1.38 -1.61
N ILE A 93 5.98 -0.37 -2.29
CA ILE A 93 5.85 1.03 -1.89
C ILE A 93 5.59 1.87 -3.14
N GLU A 94 4.38 2.41 -3.24
CA GLU A 94 3.96 3.25 -4.35
C GLU A 94 3.63 4.64 -3.85
N THR A 95 4.20 5.68 -4.46
CA THR A 95 4.00 7.09 -4.08
C THR A 95 3.44 7.87 -5.26
N SER A 96 2.41 8.69 -5.02
CA SER A 96 1.88 9.61 -6.02
C SER A 96 2.93 10.62 -6.47
N LYS A 97 2.81 11.12 -7.71
CA LYS A 97 3.78 12.06 -8.30
C LYS A 97 3.94 13.36 -7.51
N ASP A 98 2.91 13.78 -6.78
CA ASP A 98 2.91 14.98 -5.94
C ASP A 98 3.31 14.70 -4.49
N SER A 99 3.68 13.46 -4.14
CA SER A 99 4.09 13.06 -2.80
C SER A 99 3.05 13.35 -1.71
N LEU A 100 1.76 13.37 -2.08
CA LEU A 100 0.65 13.56 -1.14
C LEU A 100 0.00 12.26 -0.73
N PHE A 101 0.20 11.18 -1.48
CA PHE A 101 -0.39 9.88 -1.22
C PHE A 101 0.63 8.76 -1.45
N ARG A 102 0.68 7.79 -0.53
CA ARG A 102 1.55 6.62 -0.61
C ARG A 102 0.82 5.39 -0.11
N ILE A 103 1.04 4.26 -0.77
CA ILE A 103 0.53 2.96 -0.33
C ILE A 103 1.71 2.03 -0.12
N TYR A 104 1.73 1.38 1.05
CA TYR A 104 2.60 0.26 1.34
C TYR A 104 1.78 -1.02 1.22
N SER A 105 2.29 -2.05 0.57
CA SER A 105 1.59 -3.32 0.35
C SER A 105 2.52 -4.50 0.61
N TRP A 106 2.07 -5.50 1.36
CA TRP A 106 2.81 -6.75 1.57
C TRP A 106 1.89 -7.96 1.58
N ASP A 107 2.44 -9.09 1.19
CA ASP A 107 1.81 -10.40 1.35
C ASP A 107 1.91 -10.83 2.81
N THR A 108 0.78 -11.16 3.43
CA THR A 108 0.75 -11.58 4.83
C THR A 108 1.34 -12.97 5.04
N GLN A 109 1.54 -13.74 3.96
CA GLN A 109 1.98 -15.14 3.97
C GLN A 109 1.04 -16.08 4.72
N THR A 110 -0.17 -15.62 5.10
CA THR A 110 -1.14 -16.45 5.82
C THR A 110 -1.96 -17.34 4.89
N GLY A 111 -1.85 -17.09 3.58
CA GLY A 111 -2.51 -17.82 2.51
C GLY A 111 -1.71 -19.03 2.01
N GLY A 112 -2.20 -19.60 0.92
CA GLY A 112 -1.53 -20.67 0.18
C GLY A 112 -1.35 -20.23 -1.27
N THR A 113 -1.98 -20.94 -2.21
CA THR A 113 -2.06 -20.48 -3.61
C THR A 113 -2.93 -19.24 -3.77
N MET A 114 -3.87 -19.01 -2.84
CA MET A 114 -4.53 -17.73 -2.65
C MET A 114 -3.66 -16.87 -1.76
N HIS A 115 -3.30 -15.67 -2.22
CA HIS A 115 -2.48 -14.73 -1.44
C HIS A 115 -3.37 -13.72 -0.75
N PHE A 116 -3.02 -13.39 0.49
CA PHE A 116 -3.68 -12.35 1.27
C PHE A 116 -2.71 -11.20 1.47
N PHE A 117 -3.15 -9.98 1.16
CA PHE A 117 -2.31 -8.80 1.34
C PHE A 117 -2.80 -7.94 2.50
N ALA A 118 -1.94 -7.04 2.94
CA ALA A 118 -2.28 -5.96 3.85
C ALA A 118 -1.62 -4.67 3.37
N ASN A 119 -2.25 -3.55 3.70
CA ASN A 119 -1.84 -2.24 3.20
C ASN A 119 -1.75 -1.19 4.30
N VAL A 120 -0.86 -0.21 4.12
CA VAL A 120 -0.91 1.07 4.85
C VAL A 120 -1.06 2.19 3.83
N LEU A 121 -2.15 2.95 3.94
CA LEU A 121 -2.45 4.08 3.05
C LEU A 121 -2.08 5.36 3.79
N GLN A 122 -0.94 5.96 3.43
CA GLN A 122 -0.43 7.19 4.01
C GLN A 122 -0.79 8.39 3.13
N TYR A 123 -1.30 9.46 3.71
CA TYR A 123 -1.68 10.66 2.97
C TYR A 123 -1.38 11.93 3.76
N LYS A 124 -1.13 13.02 3.03
CA LYS A 124 -0.75 14.31 3.60
C LYS A 124 -1.95 15.26 3.71
N THR A 125 -2.07 15.93 4.85
CA THR A 125 -3.08 16.95 5.12
C THR A 125 -2.38 18.17 5.72
N GLY A 126 -2.08 19.16 4.89
CA GLY A 126 -1.24 20.30 5.30
C GLY A 126 0.21 19.85 5.54
N LYS A 127 0.74 20.08 6.75
CA LYS A 127 2.11 19.67 7.13
C LYS A 127 2.18 18.28 7.76
N GLU A 128 1.04 17.71 8.12
CA GLU A 128 0.93 16.43 8.81
C GLU A 128 0.63 15.30 7.82
N THR A 129 0.94 14.08 8.23
CA THR A 129 0.54 12.86 7.53
C THR A 129 -0.40 12.06 8.40
N ASN A 130 -1.42 11.51 7.76
CA ASN A 130 -2.31 10.51 8.32
C ASN A 130 -2.02 9.16 7.66
N ALA A 131 -2.44 8.08 8.31
CA ALA A 131 -2.37 6.75 7.70
C ALA A 131 -3.55 5.88 8.12
N VAL A 132 -3.91 4.95 7.24
CA VAL A 132 -4.92 3.91 7.49
C VAL A 132 -4.26 2.56 7.31
N LEU A 133 -4.29 1.73 8.36
CA LEU A 133 -3.97 0.31 8.25
C LEU A 133 -5.20 -0.40 7.66
N ASP A 134 -5.04 -0.95 6.47
CA ASP A 134 -6.07 -1.64 5.72
C ASP A 134 -5.75 -3.13 5.63
N THR A 135 -6.40 -3.90 6.49
CA THR A 135 -6.29 -5.36 6.60
C THR A 135 -7.63 -6.03 6.35
N ALA A 136 -7.60 -7.33 6.08
CA ALA A 136 -8.78 -8.18 6.07
C ALA A 136 -9.56 -8.06 7.39
N ARG A 137 -10.90 -7.97 7.32
CA ARG A 137 -11.80 -7.89 8.49
C ARG A 137 -12.49 -9.21 8.81
N GLY A 138 -12.29 -10.23 7.99
CA GLY A 138 -12.90 -11.55 8.15
C GLY A 138 -12.70 -12.40 6.90
N ASP A 139 -13.28 -13.60 6.93
CA ASP A 139 -13.18 -14.54 5.82
C ASP A 139 -13.80 -13.95 4.54
N GLY A 140 -13.12 -14.15 3.42
CA GLY A 140 -13.51 -13.60 2.12
C GLY A 140 -13.12 -12.13 1.89
N ASP A 141 -12.63 -11.41 2.90
CA ASP A 141 -12.18 -10.02 2.77
C ASP A 141 -10.69 -9.95 2.41
N ASN A 142 -10.35 -10.23 1.15
CA ASN A 142 -8.98 -10.15 0.67
C ASN A 142 -8.62 -8.72 0.23
N ARG A 143 -7.51 -8.18 0.75
CA ARG A 143 -6.96 -6.92 0.24
C ARG A 143 -6.03 -7.20 -0.94
N PRO A 144 -5.98 -6.30 -1.93
CA PRO A 144 -5.08 -6.46 -3.05
C PRO A 144 -3.70 -5.89 -2.74
N ASN A 145 -2.73 -6.26 -3.56
CA ASN A 145 -1.40 -5.66 -3.60
C ASN A 145 -1.41 -4.43 -4.52
N TYR A 146 -1.20 -3.23 -4.00
CA TYR A 146 -1.10 -2.02 -4.83
C TYR A 146 0.30 -1.90 -5.42
N ASN A 147 0.38 -1.67 -6.72
CA ASN A 147 1.64 -1.70 -7.47
C ASN A 147 1.83 -0.52 -8.42
N LYS A 148 0.90 0.44 -8.43
CA LYS A 148 1.08 1.71 -9.13
C LYS A 148 0.09 2.76 -8.64
N ILE A 149 0.48 4.04 -8.66
CA ILE A 149 -0.43 5.17 -8.42
C ILE A 149 -0.25 6.19 -9.54
N TYR A 150 -1.35 6.51 -10.23
CA TYR A 150 -1.42 7.64 -11.15
C TYR A 150 -2.15 8.82 -10.51
N THR A 151 -2.02 10.00 -11.13
CA THR A 151 -2.68 11.22 -10.67
C THR A 151 -3.49 11.84 -11.80
N LEU A 152 -4.76 12.15 -11.53
CA LEU A 152 -5.62 12.97 -12.37
C LEU A 152 -5.98 14.25 -11.64
N LYS A 153 -5.70 15.40 -12.24
CA LYS A 153 -6.15 16.71 -11.74
C LYS A 153 -7.34 17.17 -12.58
N ALA A 154 -8.48 17.40 -11.93
CA ALA A 154 -9.69 17.87 -12.61
C ALA A 154 -10.61 18.60 -11.63
N ASN A 155 -11.29 19.65 -12.09
CA ASN A 155 -12.29 20.40 -11.30
C ASN A 155 -11.76 20.90 -9.94
N GLY A 156 -10.51 21.34 -9.91
CA GLY A 156 -9.84 21.81 -8.68
C GLY A 156 -9.51 20.70 -7.67
N LYS A 157 -9.70 19.44 -8.04
CA LYS A 157 -9.43 18.25 -7.21
C LYS A 157 -8.28 17.43 -7.79
N THR A 158 -7.65 16.66 -6.91
CA THR A 158 -6.66 15.64 -7.27
C THR A 158 -7.23 14.28 -6.95
N TYR A 159 -7.31 13.42 -7.97
CA TYR A 159 -7.70 12.03 -7.86
C TYR A 159 -6.47 11.14 -8.02
N TYR A 160 -6.34 10.14 -7.16
CA TYR A 160 -5.28 9.14 -7.24
C TYR A 160 -5.87 7.84 -7.76
N LEU A 161 -5.33 7.33 -8.85
CA LEU A 161 -5.80 6.08 -9.45
C LEU A 161 -4.78 5.00 -9.10
N ALA A 162 -5.07 4.23 -8.05
CA ALA A 162 -4.18 3.17 -7.60
C ALA A 162 -4.54 1.87 -8.31
N VAL A 163 -3.54 1.25 -8.96
CA VAL A 163 -3.66 -0.07 -9.58
C VAL A 163 -3.22 -1.13 -8.59
N SER A 164 -3.95 -2.23 -8.57
CA SER A 164 -3.67 -3.35 -7.67
C SER A 164 -3.92 -4.70 -8.33
N LEU A 165 -3.29 -5.73 -7.75
CA LEU A 165 -3.40 -7.13 -8.13
C LEU A 165 -4.03 -7.92 -6.98
N SER A 166 -4.94 -8.83 -7.31
CA SER A 166 -5.40 -9.88 -6.40
C SER A 166 -5.04 -11.26 -6.97
N ILE A 167 -4.71 -12.20 -6.07
CA ILE A 167 -4.38 -13.58 -6.42
C ILE A 167 -5.33 -14.49 -5.64
N GLY A 168 -6.37 -14.97 -6.32
CA GLY A 168 -7.37 -15.88 -5.77
C GLY A 168 -6.92 -17.33 -5.78
N SER A 169 -6.08 -17.73 -6.73
CA SER A 169 -5.43 -19.03 -6.80
C SER A 169 -4.22 -18.98 -7.74
N SER A 170 -3.60 -20.12 -8.02
CA SER A 170 -2.59 -20.23 -9.09
C SER A 170 -3.16 -19.97 -10.49
N ARG A 171 -4.50 -20.00 -10.62
CA ARG A 171 -5.24 -19.73 -11.86
C ARG A 171 -5.94 -18.38 -11.81
N ASP A 172 -6.60 -18.06 -10.72
CA ASP A 172 -7.52 -16.92 -10.65
C ASP A 172 -6.77 -15.68 -10.17
N CYS A 173 -6.64 -14.69 -11.06
CA CYS A 173 -6.07 -13.39 -10.74
C CYS A 173 -7.07 -12.27 -11.04
N GLY A 174 -6.85 -11.12 -10.40
CA GLY A 174 -7.63 -9.93 -10.68
C GLY A 174 -6.76 -8.68 -10.69
N GLN A 175 -7.18 -7.68 -11.46
CA GLN A 175 -6.60 -6.35 -11.41
C GLN A 175 -7.70 -5.34 -11.15
N THR A 176 -7.39 -4.33 -10.36
CA THR A 176 -8.31 -3.24 -10.04
C THR A 176 -7.60 -1.91 -10.25
N ILE A 177 -8.32 -0.91 -10.74
CA ILE A 177 -7.95 0.49 -10.60
C ILE A 177 -9.00 1.17 -9.71
N GLN A 178 -8.55 1.65 -8.56
CA GLN A 178 -9.39 2.28 -7.54
C GLN A 178 -9.08 3.78 -7.49
N VAL A 179 -10.13 4.60 -7.43
CA VAL A 179 -10.03 6.05 -7.34
C VAL A 179 -10.06 6.47 -5.87
N PHE A 180 -9.07 7.25 -5.46
CA PHE A 180 -9.01 7.91 -4.16
C PHE A 180 -9.02 9.43 -4.32
N GLU A 181 -9.54 10.13 -3.33
CA GLU A 181 -9.43 11.58 -3.17
C GLU A 181 -9.00 11.90 -1.74
N ILE A 182 -8.13 12.90 -1.56
CA ILE A 182 -7.90 13.49 -0.24
C ILE A 182 -8.78 14.72 -0.14
N ALA A 183 -9.87 14.63 0.63
CA ALA A 183 -10.85 15.70 0.81
C ALA A 183 -11.17 15.90 2.28
N ASN A 184 -11.33 17.17 2.71
CA ASN A 184 -11.68 17.53 4.08
C ASN A 184 -10.78 16.87 5.14
N GLY A 185 -9.48 16.76 4.85
CA GLY A 185 -8.50 16.15 5.75
C GLY A 185 -8.60 14.62 5.85
N LYS A 186 -9.33 13.95 4.96
CA LYS A 186 -9.53 12.49 4.96
C LYS A 186 -9.25 11.89 3.59
N LEU A 187 -8.84 10.63 3.57
CA LEU A 187 -8.79 9.82 2.37
C LEU A 187 -10.17 9.22 2.10
N ASP A 188 -10.72 9.45 0.92
CA ASP A 188 -11.99 8.91 0.43
C ASP A 188 -11.73 7.93 -0.71
N ASP A 189 -12.10 6.67 -0.52
CA ASP A 189 -12.03 5.56 -1.46
C ASP A 189 -13.37 5.27 -2.16
N LYS A 190 -14.40 6.09 -1.91
CA LYS A 190 -15.76 5.93 -2.46
C LYS A 190 -16.07 6.94 -3.54
N VAL A 191 -15.06 7.67 -4.01
CA VAL A 191 -15.23 8.70 -5.04
C VAL A 191 -15.66 8.08 -6.37
N LYS A 192 -16.91 8.30 -6.74
CA LYS A 192 -17.51 7.72 -7.93
C LYS A 192 -17.16 8.52 -9.19
N LEU A 193 -16.01 8.24 -9.78
CA LEU A 193 -15.52 8.92 -10.97
C LEU A 193 -15.67 8.11 -12.27
N ILE A 194 -16.15 6.87 -12.18
CA ILE A 194 -16.23 5.97 -13.34
C ILE A 194 -17.69 5.67 -13.64
N LYS A 195 -18.12 5.94 -14.87
CA LYS A 195 -19.46 5.62 -15.35
C LYS A 195 -19.45 4.36 -16.19
N THR A 196 -20.34 3.44 -15.85
CA THR A 196 -20.60 2.21 -16.58
C THR A 196 -22.11 2.08 -16.84
N ASN A 197 -22.51 1.03 -17.55
CA ASN A 197 -23.93 0.74 -17.77
C ASN A 197 -24.70 0.44 -16.46
N SER A 198 -24.00 -0.02 -15.41
CA SER A 198 -24.61 -0.28 -14.09
C SER A 198 -24.56 0.93 -13.15
N GLY A 199 -24.05 2.08 -13.61
CA GLY A 199 -24.02 3.33 -12.85
C GLY A 199 -22.61 3.82 -12.56
N MET A 200 -22.51 4.61 -11.49
CA MET A 200 -21.30 5.31 -11.08
C MET A 200 -20.52 4.51 -10.02
N HIS A 201 -19.24 4.30 -10.26
CA HIS A 201 -18.33 3.46 -9.47
C HIS A 201 -17.05 4.20 -9.12
N SER A 202 -16.41 3.78 -8.04
CA SER A 202 -15.09 4.26 -7.61
C SER A 202 -13.93 3.41 -8.16
N GLN A 203 -14.23 2.28 -8.79
CA GLN A 203 -13.22 1.39 -9.33
C GLN A 203 -13.68 0.69 -10.62
N LEU A 204 -12.71 0.17 -11.37
CA LEU A 204 -12.91 -0.86 -12.37
C LEU A 204 -12.04 -2.06 -12.03
N ASN A 205 -12.56 -3.25 -12.26
CA ASN A 205 -11.83 -4.49 -12.02
C ASN A 205 -11.99 -5.45 -13.20
N ILE A 206 -10.96 -6.28 -13.39
CA ILE A 206 -11.00 -7.46 -14.26
C ILE A 206 -10.57 -8.67 -13.44
N ALA A 207 -11.20 -9.81 -13.69
CA ALA A 207 -10.74 -11.11 -13.23
C ALA A 207 -10.33 -11.91 -14.47
N TYR A 208 -9.25 -12.67 -14.38
CA TYR A 208 -8.69 -13.40 -15.50
C TYR A 208 -7.95 -14.68 -15.05
N ASP A 209 -7.82 -15.59 -16.00
CA ASP A 209 -7.01 -16.80 -15.88
C ASP A 209 -5.54 -16.46 -16.10
N PHE A 210 -4.71 -16.62 -15.08
CA PHE A 210 -3.28 -16.37 -15.12
C PHE A 210 -2.57 -17.20 -16.20
N GLY A 211 -3.06 -18.41 -16.48
CA GLY A 211 -2.53 -19.26 -17.55
C GLY A 211 -2.64 -18.63 -18.94
N SER A 212 -3.57 -17.68 -19.15
CA SER A 212 -3.72 -16.98 -20.43
C SER A 212 -2.61 -15.97 -20.73
N VAL A 213 -1.79 -15.61 -19.73
CA VAL A 213 -0.74 -14.58 -19.85
C VAL A 213 0.65 -15.08 -19.48
N ILE A 214 0.82 -16.38 -19.17
CA ILE A 214 2.08 -16.93 -18.67
C ILE A 214 3.23 -16.80 -19.68
N ASP A 215 2.93 -16.96 -20.97
CA ASP A 215 3.90 -16.89 -22.07
C ASP A 215 4.08 -15.46 -22.63
N TRP A 216 3.41 -14.46 -22.06
CA TRP A 216 3.52 -13.08 -22.53
C TRP A 216 4.82 -12.45 -22.04
N LYS A 217 5.59 -11.87 -22.97
CA LYS A 217 6.84 -11.16 -22.64
C LYS A 217 6.63 -10.05 -21.59
N VAL A 218 5.51 -9.34 -21.70
CA VAL A 218 5.09 -8.31 -20.75
C VAL A 218 3.67 -8.63 -20.35
N ARG A 219 3.44 -8.82 -19.05
CA ARG A 219 2.10 -9.11 -18.53
C ARG A 219 1.20 -7.89 -18.74
N PRO A 220 -0.03 -8.09 -19.26
CA PRO A 220 -0.97 -7.01 -19.42
C PRO A 220 -1.39 -6.47 -18.06
N THR A 221 -1.47 -5.14 -17.94
CA THR A 221 -1.88 -4.46 -16.71
C THR A 221 -2.87 -3.35 -17.02
N ILE A 222 -3.78 -3.07 -16.09
CA ILE A 222 -4.52 -1.81 -16.12
C ILE A 222 -3.52 -0.66 -16.07
N ASN A 223 -3.69 0.31 -16.96
CA ASN A 223 -2.83 1.47 -17.10
C ASN A 223 -3.66 2.75 -17.20
N PHE A 224 -3.08 3.89 -16.83
CA PHE A 224 -3.66 5.20 -17.09
C PHE A 224 -2.69 6.00 -17.95
N ASP A 225 -3.17 6.39 -19.13
CA ASP A 225 -2.47 7.32 -20.00
C ASP A 225 -2.82 8.75 -19.58
N GLU A 226 -1.85 9.43 -18.98
CA GLU A 226 -1.99 10.81 -18.50
C GLU A 226 -2.19 11.82 -19.64
N ALA A 227 -1.61 11.57 -20.81
CA ALA A 227 -1.68 12.50 -21.94
C ALA A 227 -3.09 12.55 -22.54
N THR A 228 -3.72 11.38 -22.66
CA THR A 228 -5.09 11.27 -23.20
C THR A 228 -6.16 11.22 -22.11
N GLN A 229 -5.75 11.14 -20.84
CA GLN A 229 -6.59 10.92 -19.66
C GLN A 229 -7.48 9.69 -19.83
N THR A 230 -6.87 8.56 -20.23
CA THR A 230 -7.57 7.32 -20.55
C THR A 230 -7.10 6.19 -19.66
N ILE A 231 -8.04 5.51 -18.99
CA ILE A 231 -7.80 4.22 -18.35
C ILE A 231 -7.89 3.13 -19.41
N LEU A 232 -6.87 2.29 -19.51
CA LEU A 232 -6.77 1.16 -20.42
C LEU A 232 -6.83 -0.13 -19.61
N LEU A 233 -7.82 -0.98 -19.89
CA LEU A 233 -7.98 -2.28 -19.26
C LEU A 233 -7.75 -3.39 -20.28
N PRO A 234 -7.01 -4.45 -19.94
CA PRO A 234 -6.97 -5.65 -20.75
C PRO A 234 -8.39 -6.23 -20.95
N LEU A 235 -8.75 -6.56 -22.19
CA LEU A 235 -10.03 -7.23 -22.47
C LEU A 235 -9.89 -8.72 -22.13
N VAL A 236 -10.76 -9.20 -21.25
CA VAL A 236 -10.90 -10.62 -20.89
C VAL A 236 -12.09 -11.20 -21.64
N ASP A 237 -11.93 -12.37 -22.26
CA ASP A 237 -12.99 -13.05 -22.99
C ASP A 237 -13.92 -13.87 -22.07
N GLY A 238 -14.95 -14.49 -22.66
CA GLY A 238 -15.92 -15.30 -21.91
C GLY A 238 -15.36 -16.57 -21.25
N LYS A 239 -14.11 -16.94 -21.55
CA LYS A 239 -13.40 -18.07 -20.92
C LYS A 239 -12.43 -17.61 -19.83
N GLY A 240 -12.35 -16.30 -19.56
CA GLY A 240 -11.41 -15.72 -18.60
C GLY A 240 -10.03 -15.46 -19.18
N ALA A 241 -9.80 -15.65 -20.48
CA ALA A 241 -8.50 -15.42 -21.10
C ALA A 241 -8.29 -13.94 -21.44
N VAL A 242 -7.12 -13.40 -21.11
CA VAL A 242 -6.75 -12.04 -21.51
C VAL A 242 -6.43 -12.03 -23.01
N THR A 243 -7.02 -11.08 -23.73
CA THR A 243 -6.80 -10.88 -25.17
C THR A 243 -5.83 -9.71 -25.40
N HIS A 244 -5.29 -9.59 -26.62
CA HIS A 244 -4.47 -8.43 -27.01
C HIS A 244 -5.26 -7.12 -27.20
N LYS A 245 -6.58 -7.14 -27.02
CA LYS A 245 -7.43 -5.95 -27.12
C LYS A 245 -7.53 -5.25 -25.77
N LEU A 246 -7.83 -3.95 -25.81
CA LEU A 246 -8.03 -3.13 -24.63
C LEU A 246 -9.44 -2.56 -24.60
N ILE A 247 -9.98 -2.39 -23.41
CA ILE A 247 -11.15 -1.55 -23.14
C ILE A 247 -10.62 -0.19 -22.66
N SER A 248 -11.14 0.88 -23.25
CA SER A 248 -10.70 2.24 -22.93
C SER A 248 -11.81 3.00 -22.22
N TYR A 249 -11.46 3.66 -21.12
CA TYR A 249 -12.32 4.61 -20.40
C TYR A 249 -11.67 5.98 -20.40
N LYS A 250 -12.24 6.94 -21.13
CA LYS A 250 -11.67 8.28 -21.28
C LYS A 250 -12.34 9.26 -20.31
N PHE A 251 -11.55 10.12 -19.69
CA PHE A 251 -12.08 11.19 -18.85
C PHE A 251 -12.76 12.26 -19.71
N THR A 252 -14.01 12.59 -19.37
CA THR A 252 -14.84 13.56 -20.13
C THR A 252 -14.72 14.99 -19.62
N GLY A 253 -13.90 15.23 -18.60
CA GLY A 253 -13.93 16.45 -17.78
C GLY A 253 -14.78 16.31 -16.51
N LYS A 254 -15.67 15.30 -16.45
CA LYS A 254 -16.53 15.04 -15.27
C LYS A 254 -16.35 13.65 -14.69
N TYR A 255 -16.28 12.63 -15.54
CA TYR A 255 -16.11 11.23 -15.15
C TYR A 255 -15.45 10.45 -16.31
N PHE A 256 -14.98 9.25 -16.01
CA PHE A 256 -14.51 8.29 -17.00
C PHE A 256 -15.70 7.58 -17.66
N GLU A 257 -15.74 7.56 -18.99
CA GLU A 257 -16.72 6.78 -19.76
C GLU A 257 -16.02 5.84 -20.74
N LYS A 258 -16.61 4.67 -20.95
CA LYS A 258 -16.15 3.73 -21.97
C LYS A 258 -16.23 4.38 -23.36
N VAL A 259 -15.11 4.42 -24.07
CA VAL A 259 -15.07 4.83 -25.47
C VAL A 259 -15.18 3.61 -26.38
N ARG A 260 -15.75 3.80 -27.57
CA ARG A 260 -15.90 2.75 -28.58
C ARG A 260 -14.59 2.50 -29.32
#